data_AF-K3VUP1-F1
#
_entry.id   AF-K3VUP1-F1
#
_cell.length_a   1.000
_cell.length_b   1.000
_cell.length_c   1.000
_cell.angle_alpha   90.00
_cell.angle_beta   90.00
_cell.angle_gamma   90.00
#
_symmetry.space_group_name_H-M   'P 1'
#
loop_
_entity.id
_entity.type
_entity.pdbx_description
1 polymer ?
#
loop_
_entity_poly.entity_id
_entity_poly.type
_entity_poly.pdbx_seq_one_letter_code
_entity_poly.pdbx_strand_id
1 'polypeptide(L)'
;MSLDSHQNRLEFLLRHVDDEPAISDYRSLAEVIQGIAQTAVNFAVIGQVDGATKLLETLVNKAIDPFDYSKTCYPYLKPCMYFAWEANSSWPSWIPQEERTEEKLLEMEHEGREIWLQRFSQEWEVTEETARKALDMAYNGLTTELPDYNGTLAGQVAVVEKMSQEGIFSYSASPNGPMSIRYSKIAMWWRQGIFPYPYVQLYRTAGLMIALDIYARLNQDTEAREVFDKICGRIEAYEMIEQLACSRPAWSKFILTPQQPMLEMLNIHPAKVRPAISRAVQMAQNRLETGPRRRYLKQSIGDLVHTISKNTFENCPYEALDIYRPSDELRLRPGSTDGLLGQGCSSADIAALEKRLEISLPGEYKEFLTVTNGLEAIWNGQNALHYLAKAEDVCWQDLDFLEGNEIPLLRDDEPQSHAGNMLSWPTPESLRCICLSGHLDQHEATAHLFLIGPDIVQPAKDYFFSAYQERNESQRSELDNLVQETYGSMDVFRELEYVLMCWTPWDLRYSPFKGIRDFLEQMAEASLQKNQDWLYVFEPRFRRLAKNDE
;
A
#
# COMPACT_ATOMS: atom_id res chain seq x y z
N MET A 1 -4.10 15.04 15.85
CA MET A 1 -4.51 14.10 16.90
C MET A 1 -3.29 13.76 17.73
N SER A 2 -3.32 14.09 19.02
CA SER A 2 -2.31 13.67 20.00
C SER A 2 -2.71 12.27 20.45
N LEU A 3 -1.92 11.27 20.10
CA LEU A 3 -2.17 9.88 20.47
C LEU A 3 -1.77 9.64 21.93
N ASP A 4 -2.54 8.79 22.61
CA ASP A 4 -2.23 8.27 23.93
C ASP A 4 -0.83 7.64 23.89
N SER A 5 0.07 8.07 24.78
CA SER A 5 1.49 7.68 24.78
C SER A 5 1.73 6.20 25.14
N HIS A 6 0.66 5.43 25.38
CA HIS A 6 0.74 4.09 25.95
C HIS A 6 0.11 2.94 25.14
N GLN A 7 -0.48 3.16 23.96
CA GLN A 7 -1.05 2.07 23.15
C GLN A 7 -0.38 1.88 21.78
N ASN A 8 -0.09 0.60 21.50
CA ASN A 8 -0.02 -0.08 20.20
C ASN A 8 1.19 0.09 19.26
N ARG A 9 2.34 0.59 19.73
CA ARG A 9 3.61 0.56 18.95
C ARG A 9 4.08 -0.85 18.56
N LEU A 10 3.88 -1.84 19.45
CA LEU A 10 4.16 -3.24 19.10
C LEU A 10 3.20 -3.76 18.03
N GLU A 11 1.94 -3.33 18.03
CA GLU A 11 0.96 -3.74 17.04
C GLU A 11 1.30 -3.14 15.68
N PHE A 12 1.74 -1.88 15.62
CA PHE A 12 2.27 -1.29 14.38
C PHE A 12 3.45 -2.09 13.80
N LEU A 13 4.39 -2.51 14.64
CA LEU A 13 5.53 -3.34 14.22
C LEU A 13 5.10 -4.73 13.74
N LEU A 14 3.97 -5.22 14.23
CA LEU A 14 3.40 -6.53 13.92
C LEU A 14 2.17 -6.46 13.02
N ARG A 15 1.89 -5.32 12.38
CA ARG A 15 0.66 -5.10 11.60
C ARG A 15 0.45 -6.16 10.49
N HIS A 16 1.51 -6.70 9.91
CA HIS A 16 1.41 -7.76 8.89
C HIS A 16 1.16 -9.15 9.48
N VAL A 17 1.27 -9.30 10.81
CA VAL A 17 1.15 -10.57 11.53
C VAL A 17 -0.15 -10.62 12.33
N ASP A 18 -0.47 -9.52 13.03
CA ASP A 18 -1.55 -9.46 14.01
C ASP A 18 -2.78 -8.65 13.51
N ASP A 19 -2.62 -7.74 12.53
CA ASP A 19 -3.75 -7.01 11.92
C ASP A 19 -4.33 -7.78 10.73
N GLU A 20 -5.65 -7.74 10.58
CA GLU A 20 -6.36 -8.48 9.55
C GLU A 20 -6.62 -7.60 8.32
N PRO A 21 -6.43 -8.09 7.09
CA PRO A 21 -5.84 -9.38 6.73
C PRO A 21 -4.31 -9.43 6.95
N ALA A 22 -3.83 -10.55 7.49
CA ALA A 22 -2.41 -10.76 7.79
C ALA A 22 -1.66 -11.48 6.65
N ILE A 23 -0.34 -11.70 6.79
CA ILE A 23 0.52 -12.43 5.83
C ILE A 23 -0.11 -13.76 5.39
N SER A 24 -0.81 -14.44 6.29
CA SER A 24 -1.47 -15.71 5.95
C SER A 24 -2.59 -15.56 4.91
N ASP A 25 -3.22 -14.39 4.78
CA ASP A 25 -4.37 -14.15 3.90
C ASP A 25 -3.96 -13.56 2.53
N TYR A 26 -2.78 -12.91 2.46
CA TYR A 26 -2.25 -12.25 1.25
C TYR A 26 -2.31 -13.14 0.02
N ARG A 27 -2.90 -12.63 -1.06
CA ARG A 27 -3.27 -13.44 -2.23
C ARG A 27 -2.09 -13.71 -3.13
N SER A 28 -1.29 -12.68 -3.42
CA SER A 28 -0.11 -12.85 -4.28
C SER A 28 1.16 -13.13 -3.48
N LEU A 29 2.11 -13.80 -4.11
CA LEU A 29 3.44 -14.02 -3.53
C LEU A 29 4.16 -12.68 -3.26
N ALA A 30 3.98 -11.69 -4.13
CA ALA A 30 4.54 -10.35 -3.99
C ALA A 30 4.13 -9.68 -2.66
N GLU A 31 2.85 -9.74 -2.30
CA GLU A 31 2.35 -9.25 -1.01
C GLU A 31 2.98 -9.99 0.18
N VAL A 32 3.13 -11.32 0.06
CA VAL A 32 3.77 -12.14 1.11
C VAL A 32 5.23 -11.75 1.31
N ILE A 33 5.99 -11.58 0.23
CA ILE A 33 7.39 -11.14 0.31
C ILE A 33 7.47 -9.75 0.94
N GLN A 34 6.61 -8.82 0.53
CA GLN A 34 6.57 -7.48 1.10
C GLN A 34 6.26 -7.49 2.61
N GLY A 35 5.24 -8.24 3.04
CA GLY A 35 4.88 -8.36 4.45
C GLY A 35 5.99 -9.00 5.29
N ILE A 36 6.66 -10.02 4.76
CA ILE A 36 7.84 -10.65 5.37
C ILE A 36 8.98 -9.63 5.50
N ALA A 37 9.30 -8.90 4.44
CA ALA A 37 10.37 -7.90 4.42
C ALA A 37 10.11 -6.76 5.42
N GLN A 38 8.90 -6.19 5.41
CA GLN A 38 8.51 -5.12 6.33
C GLN A 38 8.56 -5.59 7.79
N THR A 39 8.08 -6.79 8.08
CA THR A 39 8.15 -7.37 9.43
C THR A 39 9.59 -7.67 9.85
N ALA A 40 10.46 -8.13 8.95
CA ALA A 40 11.87 -8.35 9.23
C ALA A 40 12.59 -7.04 9.58
N VAL A 41 12.35 -5.96 8.83
CA VAL A 41 12.88 -4.62 9.15
C VAL A 41 12.40 -4.16 10.53
N ASN A 42 11.10 -4.31 10.81
CA ASN A 42 10.52 -3.96 12.12
C ASN A 42 11.21 -4.72 13.27
N PHE A 43 11.46 -6.02 13.12
CA PHE A 43 12.18 -6.81 14.12
C PHE A 43 13.64 -6.39 14.27
N ALA A 44 14.34 -6.15 13.16
CA ALA A 44 15.74 -5.75 13.20
C ALA A 44 15.93 -4.42 13.94
N VAL A 45 15.07 -3.43 13.66
CA VAL A 45 15.13 -2.08 14.27
C VAL A 45 14.83 -2.09 15.78
N ILE A 46 14.12 -3.09 16.31
CA ILE A 46 13.99 -3.29 17.77
C ILE A 46 15.07 -4.20 18.37
N GLY A 47 16.17 -4.43 17.62
CA GLY A 47 17.34 -5.19 18.04
C GLY A 47 17.21 -6.72 17.91
N GLN A 48 16.19 -7.23 17.20
CA GLN A 48 15.96 -8.67 17.02
C GLN A 48 16.50 -9.18 15.68
N VAL A 49 17.80 -9.00 15.45
CA VAL A 49 18.47 -9.35 14.19
C VAL A 49 18.32 -10.84 13.84
N ASP A 50 18.47 -11.73 14.82
CA ASP A 50 18.27 -13.18 14.63
C ASP A 50 16.84 -13.52 14.21
N GLY A 51 15.86 -12.83 14.80
CA GLY A 51 14.44 -13.02 14.47
C GLY A 51 14.10 -12.56 13.06
N ALA A 52 14.58 -11.37 12.69
CA ALA A 52 14.47 -10.84 11.34
C ALA A 52 15.13 -11.77 10.31
N THR A 53 16.34 -12.26 10.61
CA THR A 53 17.08 -13.18 9.74
C THR A 53 16.30 -14.49 9.53
N LYS A 54 15.79 -15.09 10.60
CA LYS A 54 14.96 -16.32 10.52
C LYS A 54 13.69 -16.13 9.70
N LEU A 55 13.11 -14.94 9.74
CA LEU A 55 11.93 -14.63 8.93
C LEU A 55 12.31 -14.54 7.44
N LEU A 56 13.44 -13.93 7.08
CA LEU A 56 13.92 -13.92 5.69
C LEU A 56 14.35 -15.31 5.21
N GLU A 57 14.90 -16.14 6.08
CA GLU A 57 15.23 -17.53 5.77
C GLU A 57 14.02 -18.34 5.29
N THR A 58 12.79 -17.97 5.65
CA THR A 58 11.60 -18.66 5.12
C THR A 58 11.47 -18.50 3.61
N LEU A 59 11.88 -17.35 3.05
CA LEU A 59 11.94 -17.09 1.62
C LEU A 59 13.10 -17.83 0.97
N VAL A 60 14.30 -17.72 1.55
CA VAL A 60 15.52 -18.37 1.04
C VAL A 60 15.35 -19.90 0.96
N ASN A 61 14.70 -20.51 1.95
CA ASN A 61 14.39 -21.94 1.97
C ASN A 61 13.43 -22.38 0.86
N LYS A 62 12.73 -21.44 0.22
CA LYS A 62 11.88 -21.66 -0.96
C LYS A 62 12.56 -21.21 -2.26
N ALA A 63 13.87 -20.98 -2.22
CA ALA A 63 14.67 -20.46 -3.34
C ALA A 63 14.19 -19.08 -3.84
N ILE A 64 13.59 -18.29 -2.95
CA ILE A 64 13.20 -16.91 -3.23
C ILE A 64 14.27 -16.01 -2.62
N ASP A 65 14.95 -15.20 -3.44
CA ASP A 65 15.85 -14.16 -2.95
C ASP A 65 15.02 -13.01 -2.35
N PRO A 66 15.09 -12.76 -1.03
CA PRO A 66 14.34 -11.67 -0.41
C PRO A 66 14.73 -10.29 -0.96
N PHE A 67 15.94 -10.14 -1.50
CA PHE A 67 16.45 -8.86 -1.98
C PHE A 67 16.09 -8.56 -3.43
N ASP A 68 15.87 -9.57 -4.27
CA ASP A 68 15.49 -9.35 -5.67
C ASP A 68 14.17 -8.60 -5.78
N TYR A 69 13.15 -9.06 -5.06
CA TYR A 69 11.85 -8.38 -4.96
C TYR A 69 11.97 -6.98 -4.31
N SER A 70 12.91 -6.81 -3.38
CA SER A 70 13.09 -5.56 -2.64
C SER A 70 13.75 -4.44 -3.45
N LYS A 71 14.52 -4.76 -4.50
CA LYS A 71 15.29 -3.78 -5.30
C LYS A 71 14.40 -2.70 -5.91
N THR A 72 13.17 -3.03 -6.29
CA THR A 72 12.22 -2.11 -6.92
C THR A 72 11.10 -1.69 -5.96
N CYS A 73 10.56 -2.63 -5.18
CA CYS A 73 9.35 -2.37 -4.41
C CYS A 73 9.61 -1.91 -2.96
N TYR A 74 10.71 -2.34 -2.35
CA TYR A 74 11.01 -2.06 -0.93
C TYR A 74 12.51 -1.92 -0.66
N PRO A 75 13.15 -0.82 -1.12
CA PRO A 75 14.61 -0.66 -1.16
C PRO A 75 15.28 -0.59 0.22
N TYR A 76 14.50 -0.56 1.30
CA TYR A 76 14.98 -0.45 2.67
C TYR A 76 15.49 -1.77 3.26
N LEU A 77 15.03 -2.91 2.74
CA LEU A 77 15.34 -4.22 3.32
C LEU A 77 16.84 -4.51 3.30
N LYS A 78 17.50 -4.31 2.14
CA LYS A 78 18.91 -4.65 1.97
C LYS A 78 19.82 -3.79 2.88
N PRO A 79 19.74 -2.44 2.88
CA PRO A 79 20.48 -1.61 3.82
C PRO A 79 20.24 -1.99 5.29
N CYS A 80 18.96 -2.14 5.68
CA CYS A 80 18.59 -2.51 7.04
C CYS A 80 19.31 -3.78 7.50
N MET A 81 19.19 -4.86 6.73
CA MET A 81 19.71 -6.16 7.16
C MET A 81 21.24 -6.22 7.13
N TYR A 82 21.88 -5.60 6.13
CA TYR A 82 23.34 -5.58 6.04
C TYR A 82 23.97 -4.81 7.20
N PHE A 83 23.44 -3.62 7.53
CA PHE A 83 23.92 -2.86 8.68
C PHE A 83 23.61 -3.56 10.01
N ALA A 84 22.46 -4.23 10.12
CA ALA A 84 22.14 -5.06 11.29
C ALA A 84 23.13 -6.23 11.48
N TRP A 85 23.43 -6.97 10.41
CA TRP A 85 24.36 -8.10 10.46
C TRP A 85 25.80 -7.68 10.70
N GLU A 86 26.21 -6.55 10.13
CA GLU A 86 27.50 -5.94 10.39
C GLU A 86 27.62 -5.60 11.89
N ALA A 87 26.69 -4.80 12.40
CA ALA A 87 26.75 -4.29 13.76
C ALA A 87 26.55 -5.39 14.82
N ASN A 88 25.80 -6.46 14.51
CA ASN A 88 25.62 -7.63 15.38
C ASN A 88 26.65 -8.74 15.12
N SER A 89 27.55 -8.59 14.13
CA SER A 89 28.49 -9.63 13.69
C SER A 89 27.82 -10.99 13.40
N SER A 90 26.61 -10.98 12.86
CA SER A 90 25.73 -12.15 12.72
C SER A 90 25.33 -12.41 11.26
N TRP A 91 26.30 -12.36 10.35
CA TRP A 91 26.07 -12.56 8.93
C TRP A 91 25.51 -13.97 8.61
N PRO A 92 24.42 -14.09 7.84
CA PRO A 92 23.91 -15.37 7.39
C PRO A 92 24.91 -16.07 6.46
N SER A 93 24.83 -17.41 6.38
CA SER A 93 25.70 -18.19 5.49
C SER A 93 25.40 -17.99 4.01
N TRP A 94 24.16 -17.60 3.67
CA TRP A 94 23.71 -17.40 2.30
C TRP A 94 24.07 -16.02 1.72
N ILE A 95 24.64 -15.12 2.54
CA ILE A 95 25.23 -13.86 2.06
C ILE A 95 26.68 -14.11 1.65
N PRO A 96 27.11 -13.81 0.41
CA PRO A 96 28.50 -14.01 -0.01
C PRO A 96 29.49 -13.14 0.80
N GLN A 97 30.77 -13.52 0.88
CA GLN A 97 31.77 -12.74 1.64
C GLN A 97 32.15 -11.42 0.93
N GLU A 98 32.15 -11.45 -0.38
CA GLU A 98 32.41 -10.31 -1.27
C GLU A 98 31.40 -9.17 -1.10
N GLU A 99 30.19 -9.47 -0.61
CA GLU A 99 29.17 -8.47 -0.31
C GLU A 99 29.30 -7.84 1.08
N ARG A 100 30.20 -8.34 1.93
CA ARG A 100 30.39 -7.90 3.33
C ARG A 100 31.54 -6.91 3.50
N THR A 101 32.08 -6.40 2.39
CA THR A 101 33.24 -5.51 2.41
C THR A 101 32.84 -4.09 2.81
N GLU A 102 33.79 -3.35 3.38
CA GLU A 102 33.57 -1.93 3.74
C GLU A 102 33.13 -1.10 2.52
N GLU A 103 33.72 -1.36 1.35
CA GLU A 103 33.36 -0.68 0.10
C GLU A 103 31.88 -0.89 -0.26
N LYS A 104 31.39 -2.14 -0.16
CA LYS A 104 29.99 -2.47 -0.44
C LYS A 104 29.03 -1.87 0.58
N LEU A 105 29.44 -1.82 1.85
CA LEU A 105 28.64 -1.19 2.90
C LEU A 105 28.56 0.33 2.72
N LEU A 106 29.65 0.98 2.30
CA LEU A 106 29.66 2.42 1.99
C LEU A 106 28.82 2.75 0.76
N GLU A 107 28.86 1.93 -0.29
CA GLU A 107 27.99 2.05 -1.46
C GLU A 107 26.52 1.97 -1.05
N MET A 108 26.15 0.95 -0.27
CA MET A 108 24.80 0.75 0.24
C MET A 108 24.34 1.87 1.18
N GLU A 109 25.24 2.41 1.98
CA GLU A 109 25.00 3.57 2.84
C GLU A 109 24.77 4.83 2.01
N HIS A 110 25.47 5.02 0.89
CA HIS A 110 25.18 6.10 -0.04
C HIS A 110 23.80 5.93 -0.69
N GLU A 111 23.49 4.76 -1.23
CA GLU A 111 22.19 4.46 -1.86
C GLU A 111 21.02 4.62 -0.89
N GLY A 112 21.14 4.09 0.34
CA GLY A 112 20.12 4.23 1.37
C GLY A 112 19.86 5.70 1.73
N ARG A 113 20.90 6.54 1.65
CA ARG A 113 20.80 8.00 1.85
C ARG A 113 20.24 8.74 0.65
N GLU A 114 20.19 8.20 -0.55
CA GLU A 114 19.55 8.96 -1.64
C GLU A 114 18.06 9.18 -1.36
N ILE A 115 17.42 8.23 -0.65
CA ILE A 115 15.98 8.24 -0.41
C ILE A 115 15.53 9.46 0.41
N TRP A 116 16.23 9.80 1.50
CA TRP A 116 15.88 10.96 2.32
C TRP A 116 16.39 12.30 1.71
N LEU A 117 17.45 12.28 0.87
CA LEU A 117 18.16 13.45 0.39
C LEU A 117 17.47 14.06 -0.82
N GLN A 118 16.70 13.24 -1.56
CA GLN A 118 15.77 13.71 -2.59
C GLN A 118 14.80 14.82 -2.13
N ARG A 119 14.61 14.99 -0.82
CA ARG A 119 13.72 16.00 -0.22
C ARG A 119 14.47 17.15 0.45
N PHE A 120 15.78 17.03 0.57
CA PHE A 120 16.61 17.97 1.28
C PHE A 120 17.31 18.90 0.31
N SER A 121 17.25 20.20 0.57
CA SER A 121 17.69 21.19 -0.40
C SER A 121 19.10 21.67 -0.28
N GLN A 122 19.77 21.27 0.78
CA GLN A 122 21.16 21.62 0.98
C GLN A 122 22.01 20.50 0.39
N GLU A 123 23.20 20.86 -0.07
CA GLU A 123 24.22 19.88 -0.34
C GLU A 123 24.47 19.07 0.94
N TRP A 124 24.58 17.75 0.79
CA TRP A 124 24.85 16.90 1.94
C TRP A 124 26.30 17.11 2.38
N GLU A 125 26.46 17.67 3.56
CA GLU A 125 27.74 17.84 4.22
C GLU A 125 27.60 17.44 5.69
N VAL A 126 28.64 16.82 6.25
CA VAL A 126 28.70 16.45 7.66
C VAL A 126 29.07 17.68 8.49
N THR A 127 28.11 18.60 8.65
CA THR A 127 28.27 19.84 9.43
C THR A 127 27.07 20.10 10.34
N GLU A 128 27.30 20.80 11.44
CA GLU A 128 26.23 21.17 12.37
C GLU A 128 25.19 22.09 11.70
N GLU A 129 25.61 22.96 10.79
CA GLU A 129 24.69 23.82 10.03
C GLU A 129 23.72 22.98 9.18
N THR A 130 24.23 21.98 8.47
CA THR A 130 23.40 21.08 7.66
C THR A 130 22.41 20.31 8.54
N ALA A 131 22.84 19.82 9.72
CA ALA A 131 21.94 19.16 10.67
C ALA A 131 20.84 20.09 11.19
N ARG A 132 21.16 21.35 11.54
CA ARG A 132 20.17 22.34 11.98
C ARG A 132 19.15 22.67 10.88
N LYS A 133 19.58 22.79 9.63
CA LYS A 133 18.67 22.99 8.48
C LYS A 133 17.76 21.78 8.25
N ALA A 134 18.26 20.57 8.46
CA ALA A 134 17.45 19.36 8.38
C ALA A 134 16.40 19.29 9.52
N LEU A 135 16.76 19.73 10.73
CA LEU A 135 15.79 19.89 11.82
C LEU A 135 14.74 20.96 11.51
N ASP A 136 15.15 22.11 10.97
CA ASP A 136 14.23 23.16 10.57
C ASP A 136 13.21 22.66 9.52
N MET A 137 13.67 21.94 8.49
CA MET A 137 12.79 21.23 7.55
C MET A 137 11.80 20.29 8.26
N ALA A 138 12.25 19.57 9.29
CA ALA A 138 11.41 18.62 10.00
C ALA A 138 10.31 19.27 10.86
N TYR A 139 10.53 20.48 11.39
CA TYR A 139 9.54 21.16 12.23
C TYR A 139 8.72 22.20 11.48
N ASN A 140 9.34 22.88 10.51
CA ASN A 140 8.80 24.07 9.86
C ASN A 140 8.57 23.90 8.34
N GLY A 141 8.88 22.72 7.77
CA GLY A 141 8.82 22.50 6.32
C GLY A 141 7.40 22.52 5.72
N LEU A 142 6.60 21.47 5.95
CA LEU A 142 5.27 21.34 5.35
C LEU A 142 4.14 21.33 6.39
N THR A 143 3.03 22.01 6.06
CA THR A 143 1.78 21.98 6.81
C THR A 143 0.87 20.85 6.33
N THR A 144 0.11 20.28 7.27
CA THR A 144 -0.85 19.19 7.01
C THR A 144 -2.21 19.68 6.51
N GLU A 145 -2.55 20.93 6.80
CA GLU A 145 -3.78 21.55 6.31
C GLU A 145 -3.42 22.47 5.16
N LEU A 146 -4.12 22.29 4.05
CA LEU A 146 -3.97 23.11 2.86
C LEU A 146 -5.15 24.08 2.79
N PRO A 147 -4.92 25.38 2.60
CA PRO A 147 -6.03 26.33 2.47
C PRO A 147 -6.84 26.08 1.19
N ASP A 148 -8.11 26.48 1.22
CA ASP A 148 -8.97 26.39 0.04
C ASP A 148 -8.65 27.48 -0.97
N TYR A 149 -7.90 27.11 -2.01
CA TYR A 149 -7.46 28.03 -3.07
C TYR A 149 -8.29 27.88 -4.36
N ASN A 150 -9.63 27.91 -4.21
CA ASN A 150 -10.59 27.80 -5.32
C ASN A 150 -10.44 26.53 -6.17
N GLY A 151 -9.91 25.45 -5.61
CA GLY A 151 -9.83 24.17 -6.31
C GLY A 151 -8.75 24.01 -7.38
N THR A 152 -8.11 25.08 -7.89
CA THR A 152 -7.28 25.00 -9.11
C THR A 152 -5.81 24.66 -8.83
N LEU A 153 -5.22 23.79 -9.67
CA LEU A 153 -3.78 23.51 -9.68
C LEU A 153 -2.95 24.80 -9.87
N ALA A 154 -3.46 25.77 -10.64
CA ALA A 154 -2.83 27.07 -10.85
C ALA A 154 -2.75 27.90 -9.56
N GLY A 155 -3.82 27.93 -8.75
CA GLY A 155 -3.81 28.57 -7.43
C GLY A 155 -2.81 27.92 -6.47
N GLN A 156 -2.66 26.60 -6.55
CA GLN A 156 -1.70 25.84 -5.74
C GLN A 156 -0.24 26.14 -6.14
N VAL A 157 0.06 26.15 -7.44
CA VAL A 157 1.41 26.47 -7.96
C VAL A 157 1.82 27.89 -7.53
N ALA A 158 0.94 28.88 -7.69
CA ALA A 158 1.22 30.26 -7.30
C ALA A 158 1.51 30.41 -5.80
N VAL A 159 0.87 29.61 -4.95
CA VAL A 159 1.12 29.61 -3.50
C VAL A 159 2.42 28.90 -3.14
N VAL A 160 2.73 27.76 -3.76
CA VAL A 160 4.03 27.08 -3.57
C VAL A 160 5.17 28.02 -3.97
N GLU A 161 5.02 28.74 -5.08
CA GLU A 161 5.96 29.78 -5.49
C GLU A 161 6.07 30.90 -4.45
N LYS A 162 4.95 31.37 -3.90
CA LYS A 162 4.94 32.39 -2.84
C LYS A 162 5.62 31.90 -1.56
N MET A 163 5.31 30.69 -1.08
CA MET A 163 5.96 30.08 0.09
C MET A 163 7.46 29.91 -0.14
N SER A 164 7.87 29.58 -1.36
CA SER A 164 9.29 29.53 -1.74
C SER A 164 9.96 30.89 -1.73
N GLN A 165 9.29 31.94 -2.21
CA GLN A 165 9.79 33.31 -2.14
C GLN A 165 9.90 33.81 -0.69
N GLU A 166 9.00 33.38 0.18
CA GLU A 166 8.98 33.73 1.61
C GLU A 166 9.99 32.92 2.45
N GLY A 167 10.75 32.01 1.82
CA GLY A 167 11.73 31.16 2.51
C GLY A 167 11.09 30.08 3.39
N ILE A 168 9.77 29.90 3.29
CA ILE A 168 9.01 28.82 3.93
C ILE A 168 9.30 27.48 3.21
N PHE A 169 9.86 27.56 2.00
CA PHE A 169 10.01 26.46 1.08
C PHE A 169 11.40 26.43 0.44
N SER A 170 11.95 25.23 0.19
CA SER A 170 13.22 25.07 -0.52
C SER A 170 13.04 24.42 -1.90
N TYR A 171 13.90 24.76 -2.86
CA TYR A 171 13.73 24.35 -4.27
C TYR A 171 13.77 22.82 -4.49
N SER A 172 14.50 22.08 -3.65
CA SER A 172 14.54 20.60 -3.64
C SER A 172 13.48 19.97 -2.74
N ALA A 173 12.86 20.77 -1.86
CA ALA A 173 11.59 20.42 -1.27
C ALA A 173 10.43 20.60 -2.25
N SER A 174 10.66 21.15 -3.47
CA SER A 174 9.59 21.51 -4.42
C SER A 174 8.68 20.30 -4.59
N PRO A 175 7.39 20.43 -4.28
CA PRO A 175 6.48 19.32 -4.49
C PRO A 175 6.33 19.07 -6.00
N ASN A 176 6.86 19.97 -6.85
CA ASN A 176 6.94 19.91 -8.31
C ASN A 176 8.36 19.60 -8.83
N GLY A 177 9.34 19.37 -7.94
CA GLY A 177 10.70 18.95 -8.31
C GLY A 177 10.74 17.49 -8.78
N PRO A 178 11.87 17.04 -9.36
CA PRO A 178 12.03 15.63 -9.74
C PRO A 178 11.93 14.76 -8.48
N MET A 179 10.93 13.90 -8.45
CA MET A 179 10.67 12.96 -7.35
C MET A 179 10.68 11.53 -7.88
N SER A 180 11.17 10.60 -7.06
CA SER A 180 11.05 9.17 -7.39
C SER A 180 9.59 8.79 -7.65
N ILE A 181 9.37 7.99 -8.70
CA ILE A 181 8.05 7.47 -9.10
C ILE A 181 7.32 6.83 -7.91
N ARG A 182 8.06 6.22 -6.98
CA ARG A 182 7.55 5.62 -5.75
C ARG A 182 6.68 6.55 -4.90
N TYR A 183 6.97 7.86 -4.91
CA TYR A 183 6.26 8.85 -4.11
C TYR A 183 5.29 9.71 -4.93
N SER A 184 5.17 9.45 -6.23
CA SER A 184 4.31 10.21 -7.13
C SER A 184 2.84 10.22 -6.67
N LYS A 185 2.32 9.05 -6.26
CA LYS A 185 0.95 8.87 -5.77
C LYS A 185 0.64 9.73 -4.54
N ILE A 186 1.47 9.66 -3.50
CA ILE A 186 1.27 10.45 -2.27
C ILE A 186 1.54 11.94 -2.48
N ALA A 187 2.45 12.29 -3.41
CA ALA A 187 2.64 13.67 -3.83
C ALA A 187 1.40 14.20 -4.54
N MET A 188 0.77 13.39 -5.40
CA MET A 188 -0.52 13.72 -6.03
C MET A 188 -1.61 13.93 -4.99
N TRP A 189 -1.75 13.04 -4.00
CA TRP A 189 -2.72 13.21 -2.90
C TRP A 189 -2.54 14.52 -2.15
N TRP A 190 -1.28 14.90 -1.89
CA TRP A 190 -0.95 16.17 -1.26
C TRP A 190 -1.29 17.35 -2.18
N ARG A 191 -0.87 17.33 -3.45
CA ARG A 191 -1.17 18.40 -4.42
C ARG A 191 -2.69 18.60 -4.58
N GLN A 192 -3.46 17.52 -4.60
CA GLN A 192 -4.92 17.59 -4.74
C GLN A 192 -5.65 17.91 -3.42
N GLY A 193 -4.94 17.90 -2.29
CA GLY A 193 -5.51 18.13 -0.96
C GLY A 193 -6.43 17.00 -0.46
N ILE A 194 -6.40 15.83 -1.11
CA ILE A 194 -7.23 14.67 -0.75
C ILE A 194 -6.73 14.08 0.58
N PHE A 195 -5.44 13.78 0.65
CA PHE A 195 -4.82 13.23 1.84
C PHE A 195 -3.37 13.71 1.99
N PRO A 196 -3.15 14.97 2.41
CA PRO A 196 -1.82 15.58 2.47
C PRO A 196 -0.91 15.00 3.56
N TYR A 197 -1.47 14.35 4.56
CA TYR A 197 -0.76 13.93 5.77
C TYR A 197 0.46 13.02 5.52
N PRO A 198 0.38 11.93 4.73
CA PRO A 198 1.53 11.04 4.49
C PRO A 198 2.74 11.76 3.87
N TYR A 199 2.49 12.67 2.94
CA TYR A 199 3.55 13.43 2.28
C TYR A 199 4.28 14.35 3.27
N VAL A 200 3.54 15.03 4.14
CA VAL A 200 4.13 15.84 5.21
C VAL A 200 4.96 14.99 6.16
N GLN A 201 4.45 13.81 6.56
CA GLN A 201 5.21 12.92 7.44
C GLN A 201 6.54 12.51 6.81
N LEU A 202 6.58 12.20 5.52
CA LEU A 202 7.83 11.88 4.81
C LEU A 202 8.89 12.97 4.89
N TYR A 203 8.51 14.24 4.72
CA TYR A 203 9.45 15.37 4.83
C TYR A 203 9.99 15.48 6.25
N ARG A 204 9.11 15.33 7.24
CA ARG A 204 9.50 15.39 8.64
C ARG A 204 10.40 14.23 9.03
N THR A 205 10.13 13.04 8.54
CA THR A 205 10.98 11.86 8.73
C THR A 205 12.36 12.12 8.12
N ALA A 206 12.42 12.54 6.85
CA ALA A 206 13.69 12.80 6.16
C ALA A 206 14.57 13.81 6.91
N GLY A 207 14.02 14.94 7.34
CA GLY A 207 14.76 15.95 8.10
C GLY A 207 15.31 15.45 9.44
N LEU A 208 14.52 14.68 10.21
CA LEU A 208 14.99 14.06 11.45
C LEU A 208 16.13 13.06 11.20
N MET A 209 16.01 12.28 10.14
CA MET A 209 16.94 11.21 9.85
C MET A 209 18.28 11.73 9.33
N ILE A 210 18.26 12.77 8.47
CA ILE A 210 19.46 13.50 8.05
C ILE A 210 20.17 14.11 9.25
N ALA A 211 19.43 14.75 10.16
CA ALA A 211 20.01 15.32 11.38
C ALA A 211 20.63 14.25 12.28
N LEU A 212 19.93 13.12 12.50
CA LEU A 212 20.45 11.99 13.28
C LEU A 212 21.78 11.48 12.71
N ASP A 213 21.83 11.26 11.40
CA ASP A 213 23.01 10.70 10.73
C ASP A 213 24.22 11.64 10.80
N ILE A 214 24.01 12.94 10.60
CA ILE A 214 25.08 13.94 10.70
C ILE A 214 25.58 14.04 12.15
N TYR A 215 24.68 14.18 13.13
CA TYR A 215 25.09 14.26 14.54
C TYR A 215 25.81 12.99 15.01
N ALA A 216 25.34 11.82 14.56
CA ALA A 216 26.00 10.55 14.83
C ALA A 216 27.44 10.53 14.28
N ARG A 217 27.69 11.03 13.07
CA ARG A 217 29.03 11.12 12.47
C ARG A 217 29.93 12.17 13.10
N LEU A 218 29.34 13.28 13.54
CA LEU A 218 30.06 14.33 14.29
C LEU A 218 30.39 13.92 15.73
N ASN A 219 29.91 12.76 16.19
CA ASN A 219 29.99 12.32 17.60
C ASN A 219 29.37 13.33 18.58
N GLN A 220 28.32 14.02 18.13
CA GLN A 220 27.47 14.87 18.95
C GLN A 220 26.40 13.99 19.59
N ASP A 221 26.82 13.14 20.53
CA ASP A 221 25.98 12.05 21.04
C ASP A 221 24.74 12.54 21.80
N THR A 222 24.78 13.75 22.40
CA THR A 222 23.62 14.34 23.09
C THR A 222 22.55 14.74 22.08
N GLU A 223 22.93 15.50 21.06
CA GLU A 223 22.05 15.96 19.99
C GLU A 223 21.52 14.77 19.17
N ALA A 224 22.38 13.81 18.84
CA ALA A 224 21.97 12.59 18.16
C ALA A 224 20.96 11.78 18.99
N ARG A 225 21.17 11.69 20.32
CA ARG A 225 20.22 11.02 21.22
C ARG A 225 18.88 11.74 21.30
N GLU A 226 18.87 13.07 21.40
CA GLU A 226 17.62 13.84 21.39
C GLU A 226 16.84 13.66 20.08
N VAL A 227 17.52 13.63 18.94
CA VAL A 227 16.87 13.38 17.64
C VAL A 227 16.35 11.95 17.55
N PHE A 228 17.14 10.97 17.98
CA PHE A 228 16.70 9.58 18.09
C PHE A 228 15.45 9.45 18.98
N ASP A 229 15.42 10.17 20.10
CA ASP A 229 14.28 10.10 21.02
C ASP A 229 12.98 10.59 20.37
N LYS A 230 13.08 11.64 19.56
CA LYS A 230 11.95 12.18 18.77
C LYS A 230 11.50 11.26 17.64
N ILE A 231 12.44 10.52 17.03
CA ILE A 231 12.17 9.52 16.00
C ILE A 231 11.32 8.39 16.59
N CYS A 232 11.74 7.79 17.70
CA CYS A 232 10.97 6.71 18.33
C CYS A 232 9.62 7.20 18.85
N GLY A 233 9.54 8.47 19.26
CA GLY A 233 8.28 9.15 19.59
C GLY A 233 7.23 9.14 18.47
N ARG A 234 7.64 8.89 17.22
CA ARG A 234 6.83 9.01 16.01
C ARG A 234 6.90 7.76 15.12
N ILE A 235 7.14 6.58 15.70
CA ILE A 235 7.45 5.35 14.95
C ILE A 235 6.36 4.95 13.93
N GLU A 236 5.10 5.31 14.17
CA GLU A 236 3.95 5.03 13.32
C GLU A 236 3.84 5.96 12.11
N ALA A 237 4.69 6.99 12.01
CA ALA A 237 4.70 7.89 10.87
C ALA A 237 5.25 7.20 9.61
N TYR A 238 4.81 7.68 8.44
CA TYR A 238 5.15 7.11 7.13
C TYR A 238 6.67 6.93 6.97
N GLU A 239 7.09 5.69 6.70
CA GLU A 239 8.47 5.25 6.48
C GLU A 239 9.48 5.61 7.59
N MET A 240 9.01 5.86 8.82
CA MET A 240 9.90 6.24 9.93
C MET A 240 10.91 5.14 10.28
N ILE A 241 10.45 3.88 10.37
CA ILE A 241 11.31 2.72 10.65
C ILE A 241 12.28 2.48 9.49
N GLU A 242 11.73 2.53 8.29
CA GLU A 242 12.42 2.27 7.04
C GLU A 242 13.61 3.23 6.85
N GLN A 243 13.40 4.52 7.10
CA GLN A 243 14.47 5.51 6.99
C GLN A 243 15.48 5.41 8.14
N LEU A 244 15.03 5.11 9.37
CA LEU A 244 15.94 4.86 10.50
C LEU A 244 16.89 3.69 10.20
N ALA A 245 16.35 2.62 9.62
CA ALA A 245 17.10 1.42 9.28
C ALA A 245 18.22 1.67 8.26
N CYS A 246 18.13 2.73 7.45
CA CYS A 246 19.15 3.10 6.47
C CYS A 246 20.34 3.89 7.05
N SER A 247 20.30 4.34 8.31
CA SER A 247 21.45 5.00 8.92
C SER A 247 22.40 3.98 9.53
N ARG A 248 23.46 3.61 8.81
CA ARG A 248 24.53 2.71 9.30
C ARG A 248 25.10 3.15 10.67
N PRO A 249 25.41 4.44 10.92
CA PRO A 249 25.85 4.89 12.24
C PRO A 249 24.83 4.67 13.37
N ALA A 250 23.53 4.70 13.06
CA ALA A 250 22.49 4.52 14.08
C ALA A 250 22.45 3.09 14.64
N TRP A 251 22.86 2.09 13.85
CA TRP A 251 22.84 0.69 14.26
C TRP A 251 23.71 0.42 15.48
N SER A 252 24.97 0.83 15.44
CA SER A 252 25.92 0.60 16.54
C SER A 252 25.72 1.57 17.70
N LYS A 253 25.31 2.82 17.42
CA LYS A 253 25.16 3.86 18.45
C LYS A 253 23.85 3.80 19.23
N PHE A 254 22.75 3.38 18.61
CA PHE A 254 21.42 3.49 19.20
C PHE A 254 20.64 2.18 19.18
N ILE A 255 20.59 1.48 18.03
CA ILE A 255 19.69 0.33 17.86
C ILE A 255 20.19 -0.93 18.59
N LEU A 256 21.44 -1.34 18.36
CA LEU A 256 22.01 -2.58 18.92
C LEU A 256 22.80 -2.37 20.22
N THR A 257 22.38 -1.38 21.00
CA THR A 257 22.97 -1.14 22.33
C THR A 257 22.42 -2.14 23.36
N PRO A 258 23.21 -2.58 24.36
CA PRO A 258 22.75 -3.52 25.37
C PRO A 258 21.51 -3.06 26.15
N GLN A 259 21.29 -1.75 26.25
CA GLN A 259 20.15 -1.13 26.93
C GLN A 259 18.84 -1.30 26.15
N GLN A 260 18.89 -1.67 24.86
CA GLN A 260 17.70 -1.85 24.00
C GLN A 260 16.73 -0.65 24.08
N PRO A 261 17.20 0.59 23.85
CA PRO A 261 16.43 1.80 24.06
C PRO A 261 15.15 1.82 23.23
N MET A 262 15.15 1.20 22.05
CA MET A 262 13.94 1.04 21.23
C MET A 262 12.83 0.30 21.98
N LEU A 263 13.12 -0.81 22.68
CA LEU A 263 12.08 -1.54 23.41
C LEU A 263 11.53 -0.72 24.58
N GLU A 264 12.40 -0.06 25.33
CA GLU A 264 12.01 0.82 26.44
C GLU A 264 11.11 1.96 25.95
N MET A 265 11.56 2.68 24.91
CA MET A 265 10.87 3.84 24.37
C MET A 265 9.56 3.50 23.68
N LEU A 266 9.47 2.32 23.07
CA LEU A 266 8.24 1.83 22.48
C LEU A 266 7.33 1.14 23.51
N ASN A 267 7.74 1.09 24.78
CA ASN A 267 7.04 0.40 25.87
C ASN A 267 6.75 -1.08 25.55
N ILE A 268 7.69 -1.74 24.87
CA ILE A 268 7.58 -3.13 24.43
C ILE A 268 8.23 -4.03 25.47
N HIS A 269 7.43 -4.86 26.12
CA HIS A 269 7.96 -5.84 27.06
C HIS A 269 8.76 -6.92 26.29
N PRO A 270 10.05 -7.19 26.63
CA PRO A 270 10.88 -8.16 25.91
C PRO A 270 10.30 -9.58 25.81
N ALA A 271 9.52 -10.01 26.81
CA ALA A 271 8.85 -11.31 26.82
C ALA A 271 7.79 -11.48 25.70
N LYS A 272 7.26 -10.39 25.14
CA LYS A 272 6.30 -10.42 24.03
C LYS A 272 6.98 -10.61 22.66
N VAL A 273 8.25 -10.23 22.57
CA VAL A 273 8.99 -10.15 21.30
C VAL A 273 9.27 -11.53 20.71
N ARG A 274 9.81 -12.45 21.52
CA ARG A 274 10.14 -13.81 21.05
C ARG A 274 8.90 -14.59 20.56
N PRO A 275 7.76 -14.61 21.30
CA PRO A 275 6.53 -15.20 20.77
C PRO A 275 6.05 -14.55 19.46
N ALA A 276 6.19 -13.23 19.30
CA ALA A 276 5.80 -12.55 18.09
C ALA A 276 6.64 -12.99 16.87
N ILE A 277 7.97 -13.09 17.04
CA ILE A 277 8.86 -13.62 16.00
C ILE A 277 8.47 -15.05 15.61
N SER A 278 8.25 -15.92 16.60
CA SER A 278 7.85 -17.32 16.33
C SER A 278 6.54 -17.41 15.56
N ARG A 279 5.54 -16.58 15.89
CA ARG A 279 4.27 -16.52 15.14
C ARG A 279 4.48 -16.03 13.71
N ALA A 280 5.23 -14.94 13.51
CA ALA A 280 5.50 -14.39 12.19
C ALA A 280 6.19 -15.40 11.27
N VAL A 281 7.22 -16.09 11.78
CA VAL A 281 7.94 -17.14 11.04
C VAL A 281 7.00 -18.29 10.68
N GLN A 282 6.19 -18.77 11.63
CA GLN A 282 5.24 -19.85 11.38
C GLN A 282 4.18 -19.46 10.34
N MET A 283 3.65 -18.24 10.41
CA MET A 283 2.66 -17.74 9.45
C MET A 283 3.24 -17.61 8.04
N ALA A 284 4.46 -17.08 7.92
CA ALA A 284 5.18 -17.00 6.65
C ALA A 284 5.45 -18.39 6.05
N GLN A 285 5.97 -19.32 6.85
CA GLN A 285 6.22 -20.70 6.42
C GLN A 285 4.95 -21.38 5.93
N ASN A 286 3.87 -21.33 6.72
CA ASN A 286 2.59 -21.90 6.34
C ASN A 286 2.08 -21.27 5.03
N ARG A 287 2.12 -19.94 4.91
CA ARG A 287 1.67 -19.24 3.70
C ARG A 287 2.45 -19.63 2.45
N LEU A 288 3.77 -19.78 2.58
CA LEU A 288 4.65 -20.19 1.48
C LEU A 288 4.52 -21.68 1.13
N GLU A 289 4.02 -22.51 2.05
CA GLU A 289 3.83 -23.95 1.85
C GLU A 289 2.46 -24.32 1.33
N THR A 290 1.41 -23.70 1.87
CA THR A 290 0.02 -24.12 1.64
C THR A 290 -0.78 -23.13 0.79
N GLY A 291 -0.19 -22.00 0.41
CA GLY A 291 -0.92 -20.92 -0.25
C GLY A 291 -1.72 -20.05 0.72
N PRO A 292 -2.51 -19.08 0.21
CA PRO A 292 -3.28 -18.14 1.02
C PRO A 292 -4.36 -18.85 1.84
N ARG A 293 -4.59 -18.34 3.05
CA ARG A 293 -5.73 -18.68 3.89
C ARG A 293 -7.00 -18.12 3.25
N ARG A 294 -7.65 -18.94 2.42
CA ARG A 294 -8.95 -18.61 1.81
C ARG A 294 -10.10 -18.86 2.79
N ARG A 295 -10.39 -17.88 3.66
CA ARG A 295 -11.39 -18.03 4.74
C ARG A 295 -12.78 -18.33 4.21
N TYR A 296 -13.12 -17.75 3.06
CA TYR A 296 -14.46 -17.74 2.52
C TYR A 296 -14.59 -18.51 1.20
N LEU A 297 -13.58 -19.27 0.78
CA LEU A 297 -13.59 -20.05 -0.49
C LEU A 297 -14.84 -20.92 -0.71
N LYS A 298 -15.45 -21.41 0.37
CA LYS A 298 -16.62 -22.30 0.33
C LYS A 298 -17.94 -21.58 0.58
N GLN A 299 -17.92 -20.26 0.77
CA GLN A 299 -19.12 -19.48 1.06
C GLN A 299 -19.89 -19.15 -0.23
N SER A 300 -21.22 -19.08 -0.11
CA SER A 300 -22.09 -18.62 -1.19
C SER A 300 -21.96 -17.11 -1.40
N ILE A 301 -22.42 -16.57 -2.54
CA ILE A 301 -22.45 -15.10 -2.72
C ILE A 301 -23.33 -14.45 -1.66
N GLY A 302 -24.43 -15.10 -1.26
CA GLY A 302 -25.28 -14.68 -0.14
C GLY A 302 -24.51 -14.52 1.16
N ASP A 303 -23.76 -15.55 1.57
CA ASP A 303 -22.97 -15.50 2.81
C ASP A 303 -21.89 -14.41 2.75
N LEU A 304 -21.26 -14.21 1.59
CA LEU A 304 -20.23 -13.20 1.38
C LEU A 304 -20.81 -11.78 1.54
N VAL A 305 -21.94 -11.45 0.91
CA VAL A 305 -22.52 -10.09 1.02
C VAL A 305 -23.00 -9.78 2.44
N HIS A 306 -23.57 -10.78 3.15
CA HIS A 306 -23.92 -10.62 4.56
C HIS A 306 -22.68 -10.42 5.44
N THR A 307 -21.59 -11.14 5.15
CA THR A 307 -20.31 -10.97 5.87
C THR A 307 -19.74 -9.57 5.65
N ILE A 308 -19.72 -9.08 4.40
CA ILE A 308 -19.26 -7.72 4.06
C ILE A 308 -20.11 -6.66 4.77
N SER A 309 -21.44 -6.80 4.73
CA SER A 309 -22.36 -5.86 5.38
C SER A 309 -22.14 -5.81 6.89
N LYS A 310 -22.04 -6.97 7.54
CA LYS A 310 -21.76 -7.07 8.97
C LYS A 310 -20.41 -6.43 9.33
N ASN A 311 -19.35 -6.81 8.62
CA ASN A 311 -18.01 -6.31 8.89
C ASN A 311 -17.92 -4.79 8.67
N THR A 312 -18.58 -4.26 7.63
CA THR A 312 -18.64 -2.82 7.38
C THR A 312 -19.36 -2.10 8.50
N PHE A 313 -20.52 -2.62 8.94
CA PHE A 313 -21.26 -2.06 10.07
C PHE A 313 -20.44 -2.04 11.37
N GLU A 314 -19.66 -3.09 11.63
CA GLU A 314 -18.89 -3.24 12.88
C GLU A 314 -17.55 -2.48 12.87
N ASN A 315 -16.87 -2.38 11.72
CA ASN A 315 -15.47 -1.95 11.67
C ASN A 315 -15.25 -0.58 11.00
N CYS A 316 -16.20 -0.08 10.21
CA CYS A 316 -16.00 1.17 9.46
C CYS A 316 -15.93 2.40 10.40
N PRO A 317 -14.85 3.19 10.38
CA PRO A 317 -14.71 4.38 11.21
C PRO A 317 -15.42 5.59 10.59
N TYR A 318 -16.75 5.57 10.59
CA TYR A 318 -17.56 6.63 10.00
C TYR A 318 -17.16 8.03 10.47
N GLU A 319 -16.90 8.20 11.77
CA GLU A 319 -16.51 9.50 12.34
C GLU A 319 -15.16 10.00 11.78
N ALA A 320 -14.20 9.11 11.54
CA ALA A 320 -12.90 9.47 10.98
C ALA A 320 -12.98 9.81 9.49
N LEU A 321 -13.93 9.21 8.76
CA LEU A 321 -14.19 9.52 7.35
C LEU A 321 -15.03 10.81 7.20
N ASP A 322 -16.01 11.01 8.08
CA ASP A 322 -16.94 12.15 8.02
C ASP A 322 -16.23 13.50 8.27
N ILE A 323 -15.03 13.53 8.87
CA ILE A 323 -14.25 14.78 9.05
C ILE A 323 -13.90 15.45 7.72
N TYR A 324 -13.89 14.69 6.62
CA TYR A 324 -13.57 15.21 5.29
C TYR A 324 -14.82 15.76 4.59
N ARG A 325 -16.03 15.32 4.96
CA ARG A 325 -17.27 15.65 4.26
C ARG A 325 -17.87 16.97 4.77
N PRO A 326 -18.58 17.74 3.92
CA PRO A 326 -19.43 18.83 4.37
C PRO A 326 -20.43 18.36 5.43
N SER A 327 -20.75 19.23 6.39
CA SER A 327 -21.64 18.90 7.50
C SER A 327 -23.08 18.54 7.06
N ASP A 328 -23.47 18.98 5.87
CA ASP A 328 -24.76 18.72 5.22
C ASP A 328 -24.72 17.52 4.25
N GLU A 329 -23.55 16.92 4.01
CA GLU A 329 -23.34 15.78 3.12
C GLU A 329 -22.67 14.59 3.83
N LEU A 330 -23.13 14.30 5.06
CA LEU A 330 -22.64 13.15 5.83
C LEU A 330 -23.03 11.83 5.15
N ARG A 331 -22.16 10.83 5.35
CA ARG A 331 -22.38 9.48 4.82
C ARG A 331 -23.61 8.83 5.45
N LEU A 332 -24.38 8.10 4.66
CA LEU A 332 -25.41 7.20 5.18
C LEU A 332 -24.75 6.09 6.00
N ARG A 333 -25.13 5.98 7.28
CA ARG A 333 -24.67 4.91 8.16
C ARG A 333 -25.67 3.76 8.12
N PRO A 334 -25.23 2.50 7.94
CA PRO A 334 -26.14 1.36 7.95
C PRO A 334 -26.84 1.25 9.31
N GLY A 335 -28.16 1.07 9.30
CA GLY A 335 -28.96 0.96 10.53
C GLY A 335 -28.90 -0.42 11.19
N SER A 336 -28.31 -1.42 10.53
CA SER A 336 -28.17 -2.80 11.03
C SER A 336 -27.04 -3.53 10.31
N THR A 337 -26.73 -4.75 10.74
CA THR A 337 -25.70 -5.61 10.12
C THR A 337 -25.99 -5.98 8.67
N ASP A 338 -27.25 -5.91 8.23
CA ASP A 338 -27.65 -6.13 6.82
C ASP A 338 -27.97 -4.80 6.11
N GLY A 339 -27.62 -3.67 6.71
CA GLY A 339 -28.01 -2.35 6.23
C GLY A 339 -27.34 -1.91 4.93
N LEU A 340 -26.36 -2.66 4.40
CA LEU A 340 -25.80 -2.42 3.07
C LEU A 340 -26.62 -3.10 1.95
N LEU A 341 -27.47 -4.07 2.30
CA LEU A 341 -28.14 -4.93 1.34
C LEU A 341 -29.44 -4.30 0.85
N GLY A 342 -29.65 -4.33 -0.46
CA GLY A 342 -30.92 -3.98 -1.09
C GLY A 342 -31.79 -5.22 -1.30
N GLN A 343 -33.06 -5.00 -1.67
CA GLN A 343 -33.90 -6.09 -2.15
C GLN A 343 -33.32 -6.65 -3.45
N GLY A 344 -33.06 -7.96 -3.50
CA GLY A 344 -32.56 -8.64 -4.70
C GLY A 344 -33.44 -8.43 -5.93
N CYS A 345 -32.80 -8.39 -7.09
CA CYS A 345 -33.45 -8.27 -8.39
C CYS A 345 -34.26 -9.51 -8.74
N SER A 346 -35.43 -9.30 -9.35
CA SER A 346 -36.19 -10.37 -9.99
C SER A 346 -35.53 -10.82 -11.30
N SER A 347 -35.90 -12.00 -11.80
CA SER A 347 -35.44 -12.46 -13.13
C SER A 347 -35.85 -11.50 -14.25
N ALA A 348 -36.95 -10.76 -14.09
CA ALA A 348 -37.39 -9.75 -15.06
C ALA A 348 -36.48 -8.52 -15.05
N ASP A 349 -36.02 -8.09 -13.86
CA ASP A 349 -35.09 -6.95 -13.73
C ASP A 349 -33.73 -7.28 -14.36
N ILE A 350 -33.22 -8.49 -14.12
CA ILE A 350 -31.96 -8.96 -14.73
C ILE A 350 -32.10 -9.05 -16.25
N ALA A 351 -33.19 -9.61 -16.76
CA ALA A 351 -33.43 -9.69 -18.20
C ALA A 351 -33.58 -8.30 -18.85
N ALA A 352 -34.17 -7.34 -18.13
CA ALA A 352 -34.25 -5.95 -18.58
C ALA A 352 -32.86 -5.29 -18.63
N LEU A 353 -31.99 -5.57 -17.66
CA LEU A 353 -30.60 -5.11 -17.66
C LEU A 353 -29.80 -5.71 -18.83
N GLU A 354 -29.84 -7.03 -19.02
CA GLU A 354 -29.19 -7.71 -20.15
C GLU A 354 -29.67 -7.15 -21.49
N LYS A 355 -30.97 -6.92 -21.64
CA LYS A 355 -31.55 -6.28 -22.83
C LYS A 355 -31.04 -4.86 -23.04
N ARG A 356 -30.89 -4.07 -21.97
CA ARG A 356 -30.40 -2.68 -22.03
C ARG A 356 -28.91 -2.60 -22.38
N LEU A 357 -28.12 -3.56 -21.91
CA LEU A 357 -26.69 -3.63 -22.19
C LEU A 357 -26.37 -4.39 -23.48
N GLU A 358 -27.36 -5.08 -24.07
CA GLU A 358 -27.24 -5.91 -25.27
C GLU A 358 -26.22 -7.06 -25.13
N ILE A 359 -26.06 -7.59 -23.91
CA ILE A 359 -25.17 -8.71 -23.60
C ILE A 359 -25.82 -9.71 -22.65
N SER A 360 -25.29 -10.94 -22.60
CA SER A 360 -25.55 -11.86 -21.49
C SER A 360 -24.58 -11.56 -20.36
N LEU A 361 -25.10 -11.27 -19.16
CA LEU A 361 -24.27 -11.01 -18.00
C LEU A 361 -23.61 -12.31 -17.50
N PRO A 362 -22.42 -12.24 -16.89
CA PRO A 362 -21.80 -13.39 -16.23
C PRO A 362 -22.72 -14.03 -15.19
N GLY A 363 -22.69 -15.36 -15.10
CA GLY A 363 -23.58 -16.13 -14.20
C GLY A 363 -23.45 -15.72 -12.73
N GLU A 364 -22.22 -15.53 -12.23
CA GLU A 364 -21.98 -15.09 -10.85
C GLU A 364 -22.53 -13.70 -10.56
N TYR A 365 -22.51 -12.79 -11.54
CA TYR A 365 -23.07 -11.45 -11.35
C TYR A 365 -24.60 -11.49 -11.29
N LYS A 366 -25.23 -12.37 -12.07
CA LYS A 366 -26.66 -12.62 -11.96
C LYS A 366 -27.04 -13.23 -10.60
N GLU A 367 -26.26 -14.20 -10.10
CA GLU A 367 -26.42 -14.75 -8.75
C GLU A 367 -26.35 -13.62 -7.71
N PHE A 368 -25.34 -12.75 -7.78
CA PHE A 368 -25.23 -11.58 -6.92
C PHE A 368 -26.47 -10.67 -6.97
N LEU A 369 -26.94 -10.30 -8.16
CA LEU A 369 -28.12 -9.44 -8.32
C LEU A 369 -29.39 -10.08 -7.74
N THR A 370 -29.53 -11.41 -7.81
CA THR A 370 -30.68 -12.09 -7.17
C THR A 370 -30.64 -12.04 -5.64
N VAL A 371 -29.44 -11.93 -5.04
CA VAL A 371 -29.27 -11.81 -3.59
C VAL A 371 -29.52 -10.36 -3.15
N THR A 372 -28.91 -9.39 -3.83
CA THR A 372 -29.03 -7.96 -3.50
C THR A 372 -28.91 -7.10 -4.77
N ASN A 373 -29.73 -6.05 -4.86
CA ASN A 373 -29.64 -5.08 -5.96
C ASN A 373 -28.57 -4.02 -5.66
N GLY A 374 -27.31 -4.38 -5.91
CA GLY A 374 -26.15 -3.56 -5.54
C GLY A 374 -25.83 -3.63 -4.05
N LEU A 375 -24.87 -2.81 -3.62
CA LEU A 375 -24.44 -2.63 -2.23
C LEU A 375 -24.19 -1.15 -1.94
N GLU A 376 -24.56 -0.71 -0.74
CA GLU A 376 -24.05 0.55 -0.19
C GLU A 376 -22.53 0.48 0.06
N ALA A 377 -21.92 1.61 0.44
CA ALA A 377 -20.47 1.72 0.56
C ALA A 377 -19.85 0.64 1.45
N ILE A 378 -18.90 -0.11 0.88
CA ILE A 378 -18.18 -1.20 1.53
C ILE A 378 -16.93 -0.65 2.19
N TRP A 379 -16.71 -0.96 3.47
CA TRP A 379 -15.44 -0.71 4.14
C TRP A 379 -14.38 -1.70 3.63
N ASN A 380 -13.30 -1.19 3.05
CA ASN A 380 -12.22 -2.01 2.48
C ASN A 380 -10.93 -2.00 3.33
N GLY A 381 -11.00 -1.52 4.57
CA GLY A 381 -9.83 -1.37 5.46
C GLY A 381 -9.11 -0.04 5.36
N GLN A 382 -9.42 0.80 4.37
CA GLN A 382 -8.89 2.17 4.25
C GLN A 382 -9.98 3.21 4.04
N ASN A 383 -10.91 2.91 3.14
CA ASN A 383 -11.99 3.79 2.74
C ASN A 383 -13.30 3.01 2.74
N ALA A 384 -14.42 3.73 2.75
CA ALA A 384 -15.72 3.12 2.50
C ALA A 384 -16.20 3.51 1.09
N LEU A 385 -16.37 2.53 0.20
CA LEU A 385 -16.41 2.74 -1.25
C LEU A 385 -17.61 2.06 -1.91
N HIS A 386 -18.21 2.72 -2.90
CA HIS A 386 -19.32 2.19 -3.69
C HIS A 386 -18.79 1.42 -4.90
N TYR A 387 -18.71 0.09 -4.81
CA TYR A 387 -18.23 -0.76 -5.89
C TYR A 387 -19.33 -1.33 -6.78
N LEU A 388 -20.53 -1.55 -6.23
CA LEU A 388 -21.59 -2.33 -6.85
C LEU A 388 -22.89 -1.53 -6.78
N ALA A 389 -23.22 -0.83 -7.87
CA ALA A 389 -24.44 -0.04 -7.96
C ALA A 389 -25.67 -0.93 -8.20
N LYS A 390 -26.85 -0.30 -8.13
CA LYS A 390 -28.11 -0.93 -8.50
C LYS A 390 -28.11 -1.28 -9.99
N ALA A 391 -28.84 -2.32 -10.35
CA ALA A 391 -29.00 -2.78 -11.72
C ALA A 391 -29.49 -1.68 -12.68
N GLU A 392 -30.27 -0.71 -12.19
CA GLU A 392 -30.73 0.44 -12.99
C GLU A 392 -29.61 1.43 -13.35
N ASP A 393 -28.58 1.52 -12.51
CA ASP A 393 -27.46 2.46 -12.66
C ASP A 393 -26.28 1.86 -13.43
N VAL A 394 -26.18 0.53 -13.53
CA VAL A 394 -25.16 -0.16 -14.32
C VAL A 394 -25.26 0.27 -15.77
N CYS A 395 -24.17 0.68 -16.40
CA CYS A 395 -24.19 1.18 -17.77
C CYS A 395 -22.90 0.90 -18.52
N TRP A 396 -22.93 1.05 -19.84
CA TRP A 396 -21.72 1.18 -20.65
C TRP A 396 -20.99 2.46 -20.29
N GLN A 397 -19.66 2.42 -20.29
CA GLN A 397 -18.77 3.55 -20.10
C GLN A 397 -17.64 3.51 -21.12
N ASP A 398 -17.40 4.67 -21.72
CA ASP A 398 -16.23 4.94 -22.55
C ASP A 398 -15.18 5.56 -21.63
N LEU A 399 -14.05 4.87 -21.45
CA LEU A 399 -12.99 5.26 -20.53
C LEU A 399 -11.90 6.05 -21.27
N ASP A 400 -12.29 7.14 -21.94
CA ASP A 400 -11.39 7.96 -22.76
C ASP A 400 -10.18 8.49 -21.97
N PHE A 401 -10.35 8.75 -20.68
CA PHE A 401 -9.26 9.17 -19.79
C PHE A 401 -8.21 8.07 -19.53
N LEU A 402 -8.51 6.83 -19.94
CA LEU A 402 -7.61 5.67 -19.90
C LEU A 402 -7.16 5.23 -21.31
N GLU A 403 -7.53 5.97 -22.36
CA GLU A 403 -7.03 5.71 -23.71
C GLU A 403 -5.50 5.77 -23.72
N GLY A 404 -4.86 4.79 -24.34
CA GLY A 404 -3.40 4.69 -24.35
C GLY A 404 -2.79 3.91 -23.16
N ASN A 405 -3.60 3.50 -22.17
CA ASN A 405 -3.11 2.68 -21.06
C ASN A 405 -3.17 1.17 -21.37
N GLU A 406 -2.20 0.44 -20.85
CA GLU A 406 -2.22 -1.03 -20.82
C GLU A 406 -3.36 -1.52 -19.90
N ILE A 407 -4.05 -2.61 -20.31
CA ILE A 407 -5.07 -3.27 -19.50
C ILE A 407 -4.53 -4.63 -19.09
N PRO A 408 -3.88 -4.72 -17.91
CA PRO A 408 -3.22 -5.96 -17.52
C PRO A 408 -4.26 -7.00 -17.12
N LEU A 409 -4.07 -8.25 -17.56
CA LEU A 409 -4.86 -9.38 -17.07
C LEU A 409 -4.24 -10.01 -15.81
N LEU A 410 -3.07 -9.54 -15.40
CA LEU A 410 -2.45 -9.86 -14.10
C LEU A 410 -2.36 -8.56 -13.28
N ARG A 411 -1.85 -8.63 -12.06
CA ARG A 411 -1.63 -7.41 -11.27
C ARG A 411 -0.64 -6.50 -11.99
N ASP A 412 -0.89 -5.19 -11.93
CA ASP A 412 -0.21 -4.14 -12.71
C ASP A 412 1.32 -4.07 -12.45
N ASP A 413 1.79 -4.69 -11.37
CA ASP A 413 3.19 -4.80 -10.97
C ASP A 413 3.80 -6.20 -11.16
N GLU A 414 3.09 -7.13 -11.80
CA GLU A 414 3.51 -8.53 -11.97
C GLU A 414 3.48 -8.98 -13.45
N PRO A 415 4.50 -9.74 -13.94
CA PRO A 415 5.72 -10.14 -13.24
C PRO A 415 6.67 -8.97 -12.97
N GLN A 416 7.44 -9.07 -11.89
CA GLN A 416 8.33 -7.99 -11.45
C GLN A 416 9.45 -7.74 -12.48
N SER A 417 9.79 -6.46 -12.68
CA SER A 417 10.72 -6.02 -13.73
C SER A 417 12.13 -6.62 -13.63
N HIS A 418 12.59 -6.97 -12.41
CA HIS A 418 13.93 -7.51 -12.18
C HIS A 418 14.14 -8.94 -12.73
N ALA A 419 13.06 -9.69 -13.00
CA ALA A 419 13.14 -11.06 -13.53
C ALA A 419 13.29 -11.11 -15.07
N GLY A 420 13.28 -9.95 -15.75
CA GLY A 420 13.25 -9.89 -17.22
C GLY A 420 12.00 -10.55 -17.82
N ASN A 421 10.96 -10.74 -17.01
CA ASN A 421 9.73 -11.48 -17.36
C ASN A 421 8.52 -10.56 -17.55
N MET A 422 8.73 -9.24 -17.50
CA MET A 422 7.68 -8.22 -17.63
C MET A 422 6.88 -8.42 -18.92
N LEU A 423 5.57 -8.19 -18.81
CA LEU A 423 4.61 -8.22 -19.91
C LEU A 423 4.29 -6.78 -20.31
N SER A 424 4.26 -6.51 -21.61
CA SER A 424 3.81 -5.23 -22.17
C SER A 424 2.46 -5.47 -22.84
N TRP A 425 1.38 -5.26 -22.08
CA TRP A 425 0.06 -5.62 -22.54
C TRP A 425 -0.36 -4.78 -23.75
N PRO A 426 -1.15 -5.34 -24.69
CA PRO A 426 -1.68 -4.57 -25.79
C PRO A 426 -2.52 -3.39 -25.28
N THR A 427 -2.22 -2.19 -25.78
CA THR A 427 -3.02 -0.99 -25.54
C THR A 427 -4.20 -0.97 -26.50
N PRO A 428 -5.45 -0.92 -26.01
CA PRO A 428 -6.60 -0.81 -26.89
C PRO A 428 -6.73 0.60 -27.48
N GLU A 429 -7.20 0.70 -28.74
CA GLU A 429 -7.48 1.99 -29.40
C GLU A 429 -8.64 2.75 -28.73
N SER A 430 -9.60 2.02 -28.17
CA SER A 430 -10.68 2.58 -27.36
C SER A 430 -11.02 1.60 -26.24
N LEU A 431 -11.32 2.12 -25.05
CA LEU A 431 -11.66 1.29 -23.90
C LEU A 431 -13.11 1.50 -23.52
N ARG A 432 -13.97 0.61 -24.00
CA ARG A 432 -15.39 0.59 -23.67
C ARG A 432 -15.72 -0.63 -22.81
N CYS A 433 -16.36 -0.41 -21.67
CA CYS A 433 -16.67 -1.49 -20.73
C CYS A 433 -18.01 -1.24 -20.03
N ILE A 434 -18.48 -2.22 -19.26
CA ILE A 434 -19.66 -2.04 -18.41
C ILE A 434 -19.20 -1.66 -17.01
N CYS A 435 -19.65 -0.52 -16.51
CA CYS A 435 -19.35 -0.09 -15.15
C CYS A 435 -20.40 -0.63 -14.18
N LEU A 436 -19.98 -1.54 -13.30
CA LEU A 436 -20.84 -2.12 -12.27
C LEU A 436 -21.04 -1.17 -11.08
N SER A 437 -20.18 -0.17 -10.93
CA SER A 437 -20.26 0.85 -9.87
C SER A 437 -21.17 2.04 -10.20
N GLY A 438 -21.86 1.99 -11.35
CA GLY A 438 -22.74 3.07 -11.81
C GLY A 438 -22.04 4.06 -12.74
N HIS A 439 -22.73 5.13 -13.12
CA HIS A 439 -22.16 6.12 -14.03
C HIS A 439 -20.99 6.89 -13.39
N LEU A 440 -19.91 7.15 -14.13
CA LEU A 440 -18.71 7.80 -13.58
C LEU A 440 -18.98 9.20 -13.01
N ASP A 441 -19.91 9.93 -13.63
CA ASP A 441 -20.38 11.24 -13.14
C ASP A 441 -21.28 11.18 -11.90
N GLN A 442 -21.61 9.99 -11.37
CA GLN A 442 -22.38 9.90 -10.13
C GLN A 442 -21.56 10.44 -8.96
N HIS A 443 -22.15 11.38 -8.23
CA HIS A 443 -21.50 12.06 -7.11
C HIS A 443 -20.93 11.09 -6.08
N GLU A 444 -21.54 9.90 -5.88
CA GLU A 444 -21.13 8.91 -4.89
C GLU A 444 -20.18 7.80 -5.40
N ALA A 445 -19.86 7.73 -6.71
CA ALA A 445 -18.92 6.73 -7.24
C ALA A 445 -17.45 7.11 -6.97
N THR A 446 -16.82 6.46 -6.00
CA THR A 446 -15.39 6.66 -5.67
C THR A 446 -14.50 5.55 -6.21
N ALA A 447 -15.00 4.32 -6.29
CA ALA A 447 -14.27 3.20 -6.84
C ALA A 447 -15.04 2.63 -8.03
N HIS A 448 -14.30 2.09 -9.00
CA HIS A 448 -14.89 1.64 -10.24
C HIS A 448 -14.56 0.18 -10.47
N LEU A 449 -15.62 -0.60 -10.63
CA LEU A 449 -15.57 -2.02 -10.94
C LEU A 449 -16.11 -2.20 -12.36
N PHE A 450 -15.21 -2.51 -13.28
CA PHE A 450 -15.50 -2.65 -14.70
C PHE A 450 -15.60 -4.11 -15.08
N LEU A 451 -16.57 -4.43 -15.94
CA LEU A 451 -16.62 -5.70 -16.66
C LEU A 451 -16.08 -5.45 -18.07
N ILE A 452 -14.86 -5.92 -18.31
CA ILE A 452 -14.12 -5.74 -19.57
C ILE A 452 -14.44 -6.92 -20.50
N GLY A 453 -14.78 -6.59 -21.75
CA GLY A 453 -15.30 -7.54 -22.74
C GLY A 453 -14.24 -8.26 -23.57
N PRO A 454 -14.69 -9.22 -24.42
CA PRO A 454 -13.81 -10.05 -25.25
C PRO A 454 -12.94 -9.29 -26.25
N ASP A 455 -13.40 -8.11 -26.68
CA ASP A 455 -12.68 -7.21 -27.59
C ASP A 455 -11.34 -6.73 -27.03
N ILE A 456 -11.24 -6.63 -25.70
CA ILE A 456 -9.99 -6.26 -24.99
C ILE A 456 -9.31 -7.50 -24.40
N VAL A 457 -10.09 -8.42 -23.82
CA VAL A 457 -9.56 -9.61 -23.14
C VAL A 457 -8.86 -10.56 -24.11
N GLN A 458 -9.43 -10.80 -25.30
CA GLN A 458 -8.86 -11.78 -26.23
C GLN A 458 -7.47 -11.36 -26.77
N PRO A 459 -7.25 -10.12 -27.25
CA PRO A 459 -5.91 -9.67 -27.65
C PRO A 459 -4.88 -9.77 -26.53
N ALA A 460 -5.26 -9.42 -25.30
CA ALA A 460 -4.37 -9.51 -24.14
C ALA A 460 -4.01 -10.97 -23.80
N LYS A 461 -4.96 -11.92 -23.90
CA LYS A 461 -4.67 -13.36 -23.76
C LYS A 461 -3.76 -13.87 -24.88
N ASP A 462 -4.01 -13.49 -26.13
CA ASP A 462 -3.20 -13.90 -27.27
C ASP A 462 -1.73 -13.45 -27.09
N TYR A 463 -1.54 -12.21 -26.64
CA TYR A 463 -0.23 -11.69 -26.27
C TYR A 463 0.42 -12.49 -25.15
N PHE A 464 -0.31 -12.74 -24.05
CA PHE A 464 0.21 -13.52 -22.91
C PHE A 464 0.70 -14.89 -23.37
N PHE A 465 -0.10 -15.63 -24.14
CA PHE A 465 0.28 -16.98 -24.57
C PHE A 465 1.41 -16.98 -25.60
N SER A 466 1.52 -15.94 -26.43
CA SER A 466 2.68 -15.74 -27.31
C SER A 466 3.95 -15.52 -26.49
N ALA A 467 3.92 -14.57 -25.54
CA ALA A 467 5.04 -14.29 -24.66
C ALA A 467 5.43 -15.53 -23.84
N TYR A 468 4.45 -16.25 -23.28
CA TYR A 468 4.65 -17.48 -22.52
C TYR A 468 5.43 -18.54 -23.31
N GLN A 469 5.15 -18.71 -24.61
CA GLN A 469 5.88 -19.65 -25.47
C GLN A 469 7.34 -19.26 -25.69
N GLU A 470 7.67 -17.97 -25.64
CA GLU A 470 9.06 -17.49 -25.79
C GLU A 470 9.86 -17.55 -24.47
N ARG A 471 9.16 -17.63 -23.33
CA ARG A 471 9.78 -17.68 -22.00
C ARG A 471 10.53 -19.00 -21.74
N ASN A 472 11.60 -18.89 -20.94
CA ASN A 472 12.30 -20.06 -20.40
C ASN A 472 11.48 -20.74 -19.28
N GLU A 473 11.94 -21.90 -18.81
CA GLU A 473 11.23 -22.69 -17.79
C GLU A 473 10.96 -21.92 -16.49
N SER A 474 11.95 -21.17 -15.99
CA SER A 474 11.81 -20.36 -14.77
C SER A 474 10.76 -19.26 -14.94
N GLN A 475 10.84 -18.54 -16.07
CA GLN A 475 9.90 -17.47 -16.43
C GLN A 475 8.47 -18.00 -16.65
N ARG A 476 8.31 -19.17 -17.27
CA ARG A 476 7.00 -19.82 -17.40
C ARG A 476 6.44 -20.23 -16.05
N SER A 477 7.26 -20.81 -15.17
CA SER A 477 6.83 -21.18 -13.83
C SER A 477 6.35 -19.97 -13.02
N GLU A 478 7.00 -18.81 -13.18
CA GLU A 478 6.52 -17.56 -12.56
C GLU A 478 5.15 -17.15 -13.13
N LEU A 479 4.99 -17.14 -14.45
CA LEU A 479 3.71 -16.81 -15.09
C LEU A 479 2.59 -17.80 -14.70
N ASP A 480 2.90 -19.09 -14.59
CA ASP A 480 1.96 -20.12 -14.13
C ASP A 480 1.48 -19.83 -12.71
N ASN A 481 2.39 -19.45 -11.81
CA ASN A 481 2.06 -19.09 -10.43
C ASN A 481 1.17 -17.84 -10.39
N LEU A 482 1.49 -16.79 -11.15
CA LEU A 482 0.70 -15.56 -11.18
C LEU A 482 -0.72 -15.79 -11.70
N VAL A 483 -0.87 -16.60 -12.75
CA VAL A 483 -2.17 -17.01 -13.27
C VAL A 483 -2.93 -17.88 -12.26
N GLN A 484 -2.23 -18.78 -11.58
CA GLN A 484 -2.81 -19.62 -10.53
C GLN A 484 -3.30 -18.77 -9.34
N GLU A 485 -2.55 -17.74 -8.93
CA GLU A 485 -2.91 -16.83 -7.84
C GLU A 485 -4.11 -15.94 -8.20
N THR A 486 -4.17 -15.46 -9.46
CA THR A 486 -5.22 -14.54 -9.92
C THR A 486 -6.51 -15.26 -10.33
N TYR A 487 -6.40 -16.36 -11.08
CA TYR A 487 -7.55 -17.04 -11.72
C TYR A 487 -7.79 -18.46 -11.20
N GLY A 488 -6.86 -19.02 -10.43
CA GLY A 488 -6.96 -20.36 -9.86
C GLY A 488 -6.55 -21.50 -10.79
N SER A 489 -6.37 -21.26 -12.10
CA SER A 489 -5.68 -22.17 -13.03
C SER A 489 -5.46 -21.52 -14.40
N MET A 490 -4.49 -22.07 -15.14
CA MET A 490 -4.24 -21.70 -16.54
C MET A 490 -5.41 -22.03 -17.48
N ASP A 491 -6.17 -23.08 -17.18
CA ASP A 491 -7.34 -23.45 -17.97
C ASP A 491 -8.48 -22.43 -17.80
N VAL A 492 -8.73 -21.98 -16.56
CA VAL A 492 -9.70 -20.90 -16.29
C VAL A 492 -9.27 -19.61 -17.00
N PHE A 493 -7.98 -19.28 -16.95
CA PHE A 493 -7.45 -18.11 -17.64
C PHE A 493 -7.61 -18.20 -19.16
N ARG A 494 -7.42 -19.39 -19.75
CA ARG A 494 -7.62 -19.61 -21.19
C ARG A 494 -9.09 -19.40 -21.60
N GLU A 495 -10.02 -19.88 -20.78
CA GLU A 495 -11.47 -19.80 -20.99
C GLU A 495 -12.08 -18.43 -20.62
N LEU A 496 -11.26 -17.49 -20.13
CA LEU A 496 -11.71 -16.17 -19.69
C LEU A 496 -12.29 -15.35 -20.86
N GLU A 497 -13.58 -15.07 -20.81
CA GLU A 497 -14.27 -14.20 -21.78
C GLU A 497 -14.35 -12.75 -21.30
N TYR A 498 -14.50 -12.56 -19.99
CA TYR A 498 -14.61 -11.26 -19.34
C TYR A 498 -13.65 -11.18 -18.16
N VAL A 499 -13.09 -9.99 -17.92
CA VAL A 499 -12.36 -9.67 -16.69
C VAL A 499 -13.15 -8.68 -15.87
N LEU A 500 -13.21 -8.95 -14.57
CA LEU A 500 -13.65 -7.97 -13.60
C LEU A 500 -12.43 -7.16 -13.16
N MET A 501 -12.47 -5.85 -13.40
CA MET A 501 -11.33 -4.95 -13.14
C MET A 501 -11.73 -3.89 -12.13
N CYS A 502 -11.00 -3.79 -11.02
CA CYS A 502 -11.15 -2.68 -10.10
C CYS A 502 -10.12 -1.59 -10.43
N TRP A 503 -10.58 -0.33 -10.39
CA TRP A 503 -9.74 0.85 -10.50
C TRP A 503 -10.24 1.93 -9.54
N THR A 504 -9.31 2.72 -9.00
CA THR A 504 -9.65 3.89 -8.18
C THR A 504 -8.84 5.12 -8.64
N PRO A 505 -9.46 6.31 -8.69
CA PRO A 505 -8.78 7.53 -9.13
C PRO A 505 -7.53 7.93 -8.32
N TRP A 506 -7.41 7.48 -7.07
CA TRP A 506 -6.30 7.82 -6.18
C TRP A 506 -5.22 6.76 -6.06
N ASP A 507 -5.46 5.51 -6.48
CA ASP A 507 -4.43 4.45 -6.51
C ASP A 507 -3.81 4.31 -7.91
N LEU A 508 -4.52 4.69 -8.98
CA LEU A 508 -4.10 4.61 -10.39
C LEU A 508 -3.74 3.20 -10.91
N ARG A 509 -3.72 2.18 -10.04
CA ARG A 509 -3.44 0.78 -10.37
C ARG A 509 -4.71 0.02 -10.71
N TYR A 510 -4.55 -0.93 -11.62
CA TYR A 510 -5.57 -1.91 -11.99
C TYR A 510 -5.46 -3.17 -11.15
N SER A 511 -6.61 -3.72 -10.73
CA SER A 511 -6.67 -4.99 -10.01
C SER A 511 -7.67 -5.92 -10.68
N PRO A 512 -7.20 -6.95 -11.41
CA PRO A 512 -8.09 -7.94 -12.01
C PRO A 512 -8.59 -8.94 -10.98
N PHE A 513 -9.81 -9.40 -11.17
CA PHE A 513 -10.45 -10.46 -10.40
C PHE A 513 -10.99 -11.52 -11.34
N LYS A 514 -10.93 -12.78 -10.90
CA LYS A 514 -11.51 -13.92 -11.60
C LYS A 514 -13.00 -13.75 -11.91
N GLY A 515 -13.74 -13.12 -11.00
CA GLY A 515 -15.18 -12.97 -11.07
C GLY A 515 -15.74 -12.29 -9.83
N ILE A 516 -17.07 -12.16 -9.78
CA ILE A 516 -17.77 -11.46 -8.70
C ILE A 516 -17.56 -12.18 -7.36
N ARG A 517 -17.54 -13.51 -7.35
CA ARG A 517 -17.32 -14.26 -6.11
C ARG A 517 -15.93 -13.99 -5.52
N ASP A 518 -14.90 -13.97 -6.37
CA ASP A 518 -13.53 -13.72 -5.91
C ASP A 518 -13.36 -12.28 -5.41
N PHE A 519 -13.95 -11.29 -6.10
CA PHE A 519 -14.03 -9.92 -5.62
C PHE A 519 -14.70 -9.81 -4.25
N LEU A 520 -15.88 -10.42 -4.08
CA LEU A 520 -16.61 -10.39 -2.81
C LEU A 520 -15.86 -11.11 -1.68
N GLU A 521 -15.17 -12.22 -1.96
CA GLU A 521 -14.32 -12.89 -0.97
C GLU A 521 -13.18 -11.97 -0.49
N GLN A 522 -12.52 -11.27 -1.41
CA GLN A 522 -11.46 -10.32 -1.05
C GLN A 522 -12.02 -9.09 -0.29
N MET A 523 -13.21 -8.60 -0.64
CA MET A 523 -13.88 -7.52 0.12
C MET A 523 -14.35 -7.98 1.51
N ALA A 524 -14.76 -9.24 1.66
CA ALA A 524 -15.10 -9.81 2.96
C ALA A 524 -13.87 -9.93 3.87
N GLU A 525 -12.68 -10.18 3.30
CA GLU A 525 -11.41 -10.16 4.02
C GLU A 525 -10.98 -8.73 4.36
N ALA A 526 -11.01 -7.81 3.39
CA ALA A 526 -10.63 -6.41 3.57
C ALA A 526 -11.50 -5.68 4.61
N SER A 527 -12.81 -5.97 4.64
CA SER A 527 -13.75 -5.38 5.60
C SER A 527 -13.53 -5.80 7.06
N LEU A 528 -12.72 -6.84 7.33
CA LEU A 528 -12.34 -7.21 8.71
C LEU A 528 -11.42 -6.21 9.37
N GLN A 529 -10.69 -5.42 8.57
CA GLN A 529 -9.69 -4.50 9.07
C GLN A 529 -10.36 -3.47 9.98
N LYS A 530 -9.79 -3.25 11.15
CA LYS A 530 -10.29 -2.23 12.09
C LYS A 530 -9.54 -0.94 11.88
N ASN A 531 -10.16 0.18 12.25
CA ASN A 531 -9.47 1.46 12.23
C ASN A 531 -8.26 1.44 13.17
N GLN A 532 -7.08 1.73 12.62
CA GLN A 532 -5.81 1.86 13.32
C GLN A 532 -5.14 3.16 12.90
N ASP A 533 -4.31 3.73 13.78
CA ASP A 533 -3.70 5.04 13.55
C ASP A 533 -2.70 5.08 12.38
N TRP A 534 -2.18 3.92 11.97
CA TRP A 534 -1.28 3.76 10.83
C TRP A 534 -1.99 3.49 9.49
N LEU A 535 -3.31 3.37 9.49
CA LEU A 535 -4.07 3.18 8.25
C LEU A 535 -4.32 4.52 7.55
N TYR A 536 -4.26 4.50 6.23
CA TYR A 536 -4.58 5.67 5.41
C TYR A 536 -6.09 5.85 5.28
N VAL A 537 -6.73 6.25 6.38
CA VAL A 537 -8.16 6.52 6.41
C VAL A 537 -8.43 7.94 5.94
N PHE A 538 -9.02 8.06 4.76
CA PHE A 538 -9.43 9.31 4.16
C PHE A 538 -10.66 9.15 3.28
N GLU A 539 -11.25 10.26 2.87
CA GLU A 539 -12.38 10.27 1.96
C GLU A 539 -11.91 10.73 0.56
N PRO A 540 -11.84 9.85 -0.45
CA PRO A 540 -11.09 10.16 -1.66
C PRO A 540 -11.59 11.32 -2.53
N ARG A 541 -12.86 11.71 -2.42
CA ARG A 541 -13.40 12.87 -3.14
C ARG A 541 -13.26 14.19 -2.40
N PHE A 542 -13.17 14.12 -1.09
CA PHE A 542 -13.28 15.31 -0.27
C PHE A 542 -11.89 15.73 0.21
N ARG A 543 -11.60 17.01 0.00
CA ARG A 543 -10.33 17.58 0.44
C ARG A 543 -10.33 17.75 1.93
N ARG A 544 -9.17 17.52 2.55
CA ARG A 544 -8.92 17.95 3.91
C ARG A 544 -8.49 19.42 3.91
N LEU A 545 -9.47 20.32 4.02
CA LEU A 545 -9.24 21.75 4.10
C LEU A 545 -8.89 22.18 5.54
N ALA A 546 -8.16 23.29 5.66
CA ALA A 546 -8.01 23.98 6.94
C ALA A 546 -9.39 24.39 7.46
N LYS A 547 -9.67 24.17 8.74
CA LYS A 547 -10.89 24.71 9.34
C LYS A 547 -10.79 26.24 9.31
N ASN A 548 -11.82 26.92 8.82
CA ASN A 548 -11.85 28.39 8.75
C ASN A 548 -11.88 29.08 10.14
N ASP A 549 -11.94 28.33 11.24
CA ASP A 549 -12.16 28.83 12.61
C ASP A 549 -11.18 28.26 13.68
N GLU A 550 -9.96 27.85 13.31
CA GLU A 550 -8.88 27.57 14.30
C GLU A 550 -7.65 28.47 14.11
#